data_AF-A0A3N5YQW9-F1
#
_entry.id   AF-A0A3N5YQW9-F1
#
_cell.length_a   1.000
_cell.length_b   1.000
_cell.length_c   1.000
_cell.angle_alpha   90.00
_cell.angle_beta   90.00
_cell.angle_gamma   90.00
#
_symmetry.space_group_name_H-M   'P 1'
#
loop_
_entity.id
_entity.type
_entity.pdbx_description
1 polymer ?
#
loop_
_entity_poly.entity_id
_entity_poly.type
_entity_poly.pdbx_seq_one_letter_code
_entity_poly.pdbx_strand_id
1 'polypeptide(L)'
;MPMVLAGLFGLLIGSFLNVCIYRLPRDLSIVWPASRCTTCGRELSWYENIPVISYLALRARCRSCGERISPMYPLIEIVTALIFAGALAWYGLTPLFAVRLVFACAMVVLSVIDLQHQILPNEITLPGIAVGLVASVFLEPGFRDALIGAVAGAAILWLIAWTYERLRHQEGLGFGDVKMLAMIGAFLGWPSMLL
;
A
#
# COMPACT_ATOMS: atom_id res chain seq x y z
N MET A 1 -7.28 16.37 -19.26
CA MET A 1 -6.97 15.10 -19.96
C MET A 1 -5.99 14.20 -19.19
N PRO A 2 -4.76 14.64 -18.84
CA PRO A 2 -3.74 13.72 -18.30
C PRO A 2 -4.10 13.17 -16.90
N MET A 3 -4.75 13.99 -16.05
CA MET A 3 -5.21 13.56 -14.72
C MET A 3 -6.29 12.48 -14.79
N VAL A 4 -7.18 12.55 -15.79
CA VAL A 4 -8.23 11.53 -15.99
C VAL A 4 -7.58 10.20 -16.40
N LEU A 5 -6.62 10.23 -17.32
CA LEU A 5 -5.88 9.03 -17.71
C LEU A 5 -5.09 8.43 -16.54
N ALA A 6 -4.45 9.26 -15.73
CA ALA A 6 -3.76 8.82 -14.52
C ALA A 6 -4.74 8.20 -13.51
N GLY A 7 -5.91 8.80 -13.31
CA GLY A 7 -6.96 8.23 -12.45
C GLY A 7 -7.48 6.88 -12.98
N LEU A 8 -7.72 6.76 -14.28
CA LEU A 8 -8.13 5.49 -14.91
C LEU A 8 -7.05 4.42 -14.75
N PHE A 9 -5.77 4.78 -14.89
CA PHE A 9 -4.68 3.86 -14.60
C PHE A 9 -4.62 3.50 -13.11
N GLY A 10 -4.86 4.47 -12.22
CA GLY A 10 -4.97 4.25 -10.77
C GLY A 10 -6.12 3.30 -10.39
N LEU A 11 -7.24 3.28 -11.13
CA LEU A 11 -8.28 2.26 -10.95
C LEU A 11 -7.76 0.85 -11.23
N LEU A 12 -7.00 0.67 -12.33
CA LEU A 12 -6.40 -0.63 -12.69
C LEU A 12 -5.39 -1.08 -11.62
N ILE A 13 -4.52 -0.16 -11.18
CA ILE A 13 -3.56 -0.44 -10.11
C ILE A 13 -4.29 -0.76 -8.80
N GLY A 14 -5.33 0.00 -8.45
CA GLY A 14 -6.13 -0.25 -7.23
C GLY A 14 -6.79 -1.63 -7.23
N SER A 15 -7.22 -2.13 -8.39
CA SER A 15 -7.74 -3.50 -8.52
C SER A 15 -6.66 -4.55 -8.24
N PHE A 16 -5.42 -4.31 -8.71
CA PHE A 16 -4.28 -5.14 -8.33
C PHE A 16 -3.93 -5.01 -6.84
N LEU A 17 -4.02 -3.82 -6.23
CA LEU A 17 -3.79 -3.64 -4.79
C LEU A 17 -4.77 -4.47 -3.95
N ASN A 18 -6.03 -4.62 -4.38
CA ASN A 18 -6.99 -5.53 -3.73
C ASN A 18 -6.48 -6.99 -3.70
N VAL A 19 -5.82 -7.44 -4.78
CA VAL A 19 -5.18 -8.76 -4.82
C VAL A 19 -4.06 -8.86 -3.79
N CYS A 20 -3.18 -7.86 -3.71
CA CYS A 20 -2.10 -7.81 -2.73
C CYS A 20 -2.63 -7.81 -1.28
N ILE A 21 -3.63 -6.98 -0.99
CA ILE A 21 -4.27 -6.87 0.33
C ILE A 21 -4.85 -8.21 0.79
N TYR A 22 -5.51 -8.94 -0.12
CA TYR A 22 -6.10 -10.22 0.22
C TYR A 22 -5.04 -11.34 0.38
N ARG A 23 -4.03 -11.37 -0.50
CA ARG A 23 -3.12 -12.51 -0.65
C ARG A 23 -1.87 -12.45 0.22
N LEU A 24 -1.25 -11.27 0.39
CA LEU A 24 0.00 -11.15 1.14
C LEU A 24 -0.13 -11.58 2.61
N PRO A 25 -1.19 -11.20 3.36
CA PRO A 25 -1.38 -11.67 4.74
C PRO A 25 -1.57 -13.19 4.90
N ARG A 26 -1.79 -13.89 3.77
CA ARG A 26 -2.10 -15.32 3.72
C ARG A 26 -0.99 -16.12 3.03
N ASP A 27 0.16 -15.49 2.76
CA ASP A 27 1.30 -16.07 2.05
C ASP A 27 0.92 -16.68 0.70
N LEU A 28 -0.09 -16.11 0.03
CA LEU A 28 -0.56 -16.56 -1.28
C LEU A 28 0.16 -15.81 -2.40
N SER A 29 0.46 -16.52 -3.49
CA SER A 29 1.07 -15.91 -4.68
C SER A 29 0.16 -14.83 -5.29
N ILE A 30 0.73 -13.66 -5.57
CA ILE A 30 0.04 -12.53 -6.21
C ILE A 30 -0.08 -12.67 -7.73
N VAL A 31 0.69 -13.57 -8.35
CA VAL A 31 0.76 -13.74 -9.81
C VAL A 31 -0.22 -14.80 -10.30
N TRP A 32 -0.28 -15.93 -9.61
CA TRP A 32 -1.12 -17.08 -9.94
C TRP A 32 -1.71 -17.67 -8.67
N PRO A 33 -2.95 -18.18 -8.67
CA PRO A 33 -3.95 -18.28 -9.77
C PRO A 33 -4.76 -17.00 -10.00
N ALA A 34 -5.71 -17.03 -10.94
CA ALA A 34 -6.61 -15.92 -11.23
C ALA A 34 -7.48 -15.53 -10.01
N SER A 35 -8.08 -14.33 -10.04
CA SER A 35 -9.03 -13.87 -9.03
C SER A 35 -10.21 -14.83 -8.93
N ARG A 36 -10.66 -15.12 -7.71
CA ARG A 36 -11.75 -16.06 -7.44
C ARG A 36 -12.73 -15.49 -6.43
N CYS A 37 -13.96 -15.97 -6.47
CA CYS A 37 -14.90 -15.72 -5.38
C CYS A 37 -14.44 -16.45 -4.11
N THR A 38 -14.42 -15.74 -2.98
CA THR A 38 -14.00 -16.29 -1.68
C THR A 38 -14.98 -17.30 -1.09
N THR A 39 -16.22 -17.33 -1.58
CA THR A 39 -17.29 -18.20 -1.05
C THR A 39 -17.49 -19.44 -1.91
N CYS A 40 -17.66 -19.29 -3.22
CA CYS A 40 -17.92 -20.41 -4.12
C CYS A 40 -16.68 -20.93 -4.87
N GLY A 41 -15.52 -20.27 -4.74
CA GLY A 41 -14.26 -20.71 -5.34
C GLY A 41 -14.13 -20.54 -6.86
N ARG A 42 -15.22 -20.20 -7.56
CA ARG A 42 -15.25 -19.90 -9.00
C ARG A 42 -14.20 -18.86 -9.37
N GLU A 43 -13.51 -19.11 -10.48
CA GLU A 43 -12.63 -18.13 -11.12
C GLU A 43 -13.44 -17.00 -11.79
N LEU A 44 -13.00 -15.77 -11.56
CA LEU A 44 -13.64 -14.57 -12.12
C LEU A 44 -13.18 -14.36 -13.56
N SER A 45 -14.12 -14.05 -14.44
CA SER A 45 -13.82 -13.68 -15.82
C SER A 45 -13.08 -12.34 -15.87
N TRP A 46 -12.31 -12.07 -16.93
CA TRP A 46 -11.55 -10.82 -17.05
C TRP A 46 -12.40 -9.54 -16.89
N TYR A 47 -13.64 -9.52 -17.39
CA TYR A 47 -14.55 -8.37 -17.27
C TYR A 47 -15.14 -8.21 -15.86
N GLU A 48 -15.16 -9.27 -15.06
CA GLU A 48 -15.55 -9.22 -13.65
C GLU A 48 -14.44 -8.59 -12.77
N ASN A 49 -13.25 -8.37 -13.34
CA ASN A 49 -12.15 -7.64 -12.71
C ASN A 49 -12.04 -6.19 -13.19
N ILE A 50 -12.99 -5.67 -13.99
CA ILE A 50 -12.96 -4.25 -14.40
C ILE A 50 -13.26 -3.38 -13.17
N PRO A 51 -12.33 -2.50 -12.74
CA PRO A 51 -12.47 -1.75 -11.49
C PRO A 51 -13.75 -0.92 -11.47
N VAL A 52 -14.43 -0.88 -10.33
CA VAL A 52 -15.68 -0.13 -10.01
C VAL A 52 -16.89 -0.50 -10.87
N ILE A 53 -16.73 -0.57 -12.20
CA ILE A 53 -17.76 -0.89 -13.19
C ILE A 53 -18.30 -2.30 -12.97
N SER A 54 -17.43 -3.30 -12.78
CA SER A 54 -17.87 -4.67 -12.53
C SER A 54 -18.69 -4.77 -11.24
N TYR A 55 -18.26 -4.09 -10.17
CA TYR A 55 -18.97 -4.05 -8.89
C TYR A 55 -20.38 -3.45 -9.03
N LEU A 56 -20.52 -2.34 -9.75
CA LEU A 56 -21.81 -1.69 -10.01
C LEU A 56 -22.70 -2.55 -10.93
N ALA A 57 -22.14 -3.11 -12.00
CA ALA A 57 -22.87 -3.96 -12.95
C ALA A 57 -23.39 -5.25 -12.28
N LEU A 58 -22.59 -5.84 -11.40
CA LEU A 58 -22.95 -7.00 -10.59
C LEU A 58 -23.84 -6.66 -9.38
N ARG A 59 -24.15 -5.37 -9.16
CA ARG A 59 -24.92 -4.86 -8.01
C ARG A 59 -24.37 -5.35 -6.67
N ALA A 60 -23.05 -5.32 -6.53
CA ALA A 60 -22.31 -5.77 -5.36
C ALA A 60 -22.53 -7.24 -4.98
N ARG A 61 -22.84 -8.13 -5.94
CA ARG A 61 -23.09 -9.55 -5.69
C ARG A 61 -22.34 -10.45 -6.65
N CYS A 62 -21.86 -11.60 -6.18
CA CYS A 62 -21.28 -12.61 -7.05
C CYS A 62 -22.31 -13.12 -8.07
N ARG A 63 -21.92 -13.24 -9.33
CA ARG A 63 -22.80 -13.74 -10.42
C ARG A 63 -23.28 -15.18 -10.20
N SER A 64 -22.49 -16.03 -9.55
CA SER A 64 -22.81 -17.46 -9.39
C SER A 64 -23.50 -17.77 -8.07
N CYS A 65 -22.98 -17.31 -6.93
CA CYS A 65 -23.55 -17.64 -5.61
C CYS A 65 -24.39 -16.52 -4.99
N GLY A 66 -24.41 -15.31 -5.56
CA GLY A 66 -25.19 -14.18 -5.03
C GLY A 66 -24.64 -13.53 -3.75
N GLU A 67 -23.51 -14.01 -3.23
CA GLU A 67 -22.84 -13.47 -2.04
C GLU A 67 -22.42 -12.00 -2.25
N ARG A 68 -22.48 -11.20 -1.19
CA ARG A 68 -22.16 -9.77 -1.28
C ARG A 68 -20.65 -9.56 -1.44
N ILE A 69 -20.26 -8.71 -2.39
CA ILE A 69 -18.89 -8.27 -2.58
C ILE A 69 -18.63 -7.12 -1.61
N SER A 70 -17.50 -7.14 -0.90
CA SER A 70 -17.16 -6.11 0.08
C SER A 70 -16.99 -4.73 -0.57
N PRO A 71 -17.53 -3.66 0.03
CA PRO A 71 -17.38 -2.29 -0.47
C PRO A 71 -15.93 -1.77 -0.38
N MET A 72 -15.04 -2.47 0.34
CA MET A 72 -13.61 -2.14 0.38
C MET A 72 -12.97 -2.21 -1.00
N TYR A 73 -13.42 -3.12 -1.87
CA TYR A 73 -12.87 -3.30 -3.22
C TYR A 73 -12.98 -2.02 -4.06
N PRO A 74 -14.19 -1.49 -4.34
CA PRO A 74 -14.32 -0.24 -5.09
C PRO A 74 -13.76 0.96 -4.34
N LEU A 75 -13.76 0.96 -3.00
CA LEU A 75 -13.15 2.05 -2.22
C LEU A 75 -11.64 2.15 -2.47
N ILE A 76 -10.91 1.04 -2.40
CA ILE A 76 -9.46 1.00 -2.66
C ILE A 76 -9.16 1.43 -4.09
N GLU A 77 -9.97 1.01 -5.06
CA GLU A 77 -9.83 1.43 -6.45
C GLU A 77 -10.00 2.94 -6.62
N ILE A 78 -11.05 3.53 -6.03
CA ILE A 78 -11.31 4.96 -6.09
C ILE A 78 -10.22 5.77 -5.37
N VAL A 79 -9.82 5.34 -4.16
CA VAL A 79 -8.75 6.02 -3.41
C VAL A 79 -7.44 6.01 -4.20
N THR A 80 -7.09 4.87 -4.81
CA THR A 80 -5.90 4.77 -5.65
C THR A 80 -6.02 5.67 -6.89
N ALA A 81 -7.18 5.73 -7.54
CA ALA A 81 -7.41 6.64 -8.67
C ALA A 81 -7.23 8.12 -8.29
N LEU A 82 -7.74 8.53 -7.12
CA LEU A 82 -7.57 9.88 -6.60
C LEU A 82 -6.12 10.20 -6.26
N ILE A 83 -5.40 9.25 -5.65
CA ILE A 83 -3.96 9.38 -5.38
C ILE A 83 -3.18 9.58 -6.69
N PHE A 84 -3.48 8.81 -7.74
CA PHE A 84 -2.78 8.93 -9.03
C PHE A 84 -3.05 10.27 -9.70
N ALA A 85 -4.31 10.71 -9.73
CA ALA A 85 -4.67 12.01 -10.30
C ALA A 85 -4.07 13.17 -9.50
N GLY A 86 -4.12 13.12 -8.17
CA GLY A 86 -3.59 14.13 -7.27
C GLY A 86 -2.07 14.21 -7.30
N ALA A 87 -1.38 13.07 -7.28
CA ALA A 87 0.07 13.01 -7.39
C ALA A 87 0.55 13.58 -8.73
N LEU A 88 -0.15 13.31 -9.83
CA LEU A 88 0.20 13.89 -11.12
C LEU A 88 0.00 15.40 -11.14
N ALA A 89 -1.06 15.89 -10.48
CA ALA A 89 -1.31 17.32 -10.36
C ALA A 89 -0.22 18.05 -9.56
N TRP A 90 0.33 17.38 -8.54
CA TRP A 90 1.33 17.96 -7.64
C TRP A 90 2.76 17.87 -8.18
N TYR A 91 3.16 16.68 -8.65
CA TYR A 91 4.55 16.38 -9.04
C TYR A 91 4.79 16.47 -10.55
N GLY A 92 3.73 16.54 -11.37
CA GLY A 92 3.82 16.40 -12.82
C GLY A 92 4.33 15.02 -13.28
N LEU A 93 4.59 14.87 -14.57
CA LEU A 93 5.20 13.66 -15.14
C LEU A 93 6.72 13.67 -14.93
N THR A 94 7.15 13.40 -13.69
CA THR A 94 8.55 13.36 -13.29
C THR A 94 8.95 11.97 -12.77
N PRO A 95 10.25 11.63 -12.71
CA PRO A 95 10.68 10.39 -12.05
C PRO A 95 10.28 10.34 -10.57
N LEU A 96 10.24 11.51 -9.91
CA LEU A 96 9.76 11.64 -8.52
C LEU A 96 8.29 11.22 -8.40
N PHE A 97 7.43 11.59 -9.34
CA PHE A 97 6.04 11.14 -9.38
C PHE A 97 5.92 9.61 -9.35
N ALA A 98 6.70 8.89 -10.15
CA ALA A 98 6.65 7.43 -10.19
C ALA A 98 7.06 6.81 -8.84
N VAL A 99 8.13 7.29 -8.23
CA VAL A 99 8.61 6.83 -6.91
C VAL A 99 7.59 7.12 -5.81
N ARG A 100 6.96 8.31 -5.84
CA ARG A 100 5.90 8.71 -4.90
C ARG A 100 4.64 7.86 -5.06
N LEU A 101 4.30 7.43 -6.28
CA LEU A 101 3.21 6.48 -6.50
C LEU A 101 3.50 5.09 -5.95
N VAL A 102 4.72 4.58 -6.13
CA VAL A 102 5.12 3.28 -5.54
C VAL A 102 4.95 3.33 -4.02
N PHE A 103 5.44 4.40 -3.39
CA PHE A 103 5.24 4.63 -1.95
C PHE A 103 3.77 4.71 -1.56
N ALA A 104 2.97 5.50 -2.28
CA ALA A 104 1.55 5.67 -1.97
C ALA A 104 0.77 4.35 -2.13
N CYS A 105 1.05 3.55 -3.17
CA CYS A 105 0.48 2.22 -3.34
C CYS A 105 0.85 1.29 -2.18
N ALA A 106 2.13 1.29 -1.76
CA ALA A 106 2.56 0.50 -0.60
C ALA A 106 1.83 0.93 0.67
N MET A 107 1.63 2.23 0.88
CA MET A 107 0.88 2.75 2.04
C MET A 107 -0.59 2.36 2.00
N VAL A 108 -1.26 2.45 0.85
CA VAL A 108 -2.66 1.98 0.71
C VAL A 108 -2.77 0.50 1.10
N VAL A 109 -1.87 -0.35 0.60
CA VAL A 109 -1.89 -1.79 0.92
C VAL A 109 -1.62 -2.02 2.40
N LEU A 110 -0.57 -1.41 2.95
CA LEU A 110 -0.18 -1.59 4.36
C LEU A 110 -1.26 -1.08 5.31
N SER A 111 -1.86 0.08 5.07
CA SER A 111 -2.93 0.62 5.92
C SER A 111 -4.17 -0.26 5.94
N VAL A 112 -4.55 -0.86 4.81
CA VAL A 112 -5.72 -1.75 4.77
C VAL A 112 -5.41 -3.10 5.43
N ILE A 113 -4.21 -3.66 5.19
CA ILE A 113 -3.81 -4.91 5.86
C ILE A 113 -3.73 -4.70 7.36
N ASP A 114 -3.15 -3.60 7.82
CA ASP A 114 -3.07 -3.25 9.24
C ASP A 114 -4.47 -3.13 9.85
N LEU A 115 -5.41 -2.44 9.18
CA LEU A 115 -6.79 -2.32 9.65
C LEU A 115 -7.52 -3.67 9.76
N GLN A 116 -7.21 -4.64 8.90
CA GLN A 116 -7.90 -5.94 8.84
C GLN A 116 -7.23 -7.03 9.67
N HIS A 117 -5.90 -6.99 9.78
CA HIS A 117 -5.08 -8.09 10.27
C HIS A 117 -4.06 -7.64 11.34
N GLN A 118 -3.85 -6.34 11.53
CA GLN A 118 -2.86 -5.78 12.47
C GLN A 118 -1.45 -6.34 12.27
N ILE A 119 -1.10 -6.58 10.99
CA ILE A 119 0.23 -7.04 10.58
C ILE A 119 0.76 -6.16 9.45
N LEU A 120 2.09 -6.02 9.38
CA LEU A 120 2.78 -5.29 8.32
C LEU A 120 3.72 -6.24 7.57
N PRO A 121 3.33 -6.75 6.38
CA PRO A 121 4.10 -7.72 5.62
C PRO A 121 5.52 -7.25 5.29
N ASN A 122 6.49 -8.15 5.46
CA ASN A 122 7.89 -7.87 5.18
C ASN A 122 8.17 -7.74 3.67
N GLU A 123 7.34 -8.40 2.86
CA GLU A 123 7.32 -8.40 1.41
C GLU A 123 7.08 -7.00 0.83
N ILE A 124 6.49 -6.10 1.60
CA ILE A 124 6.29 -4.69 1.22
C ILE A 124 7.30 -3.80 1.94
N THR A 125 7.41 -3.93 3.26
CA THR A 125 8.18 -2.97 4.08
C THR A 125 9.68 -3.02 3.78
N LEU A 126 10.30 -4.20 3.68
CA LEU A 126 11.74 -4.31 3.44
C LEU A 126 12.15 -3.88 2.01
N PRO A 127 11.49 -4.37 0.94
CA PRO A 127 11.76 -3.85 -0.40
C PRO A 127 11.43 -2.36 -0.51
N GLY A 128 10.40 -1.88 0.18
CA GLY A 128 10.05 -0.47 0.24
C GLY A 128 11.18 0.40 0.79
N ILE A 129 11.80 0.02 1.91
CA ILE A 129 12.97 0.73 2.45
C ILE A 129 14.09 0.79 1.41
N ALA A 130 14.41 -0.35 0.78
CA ALA A 130 15.45 -0.42 -0.23
C ALA A 130 15.16 0.49 -1.44
N VAL A 131 13.93 0.44 -1.96
CA VAL A 131 13.48 1.30 -3.06
C VAL A 131 13.56 2.78 -2.68
N GLY A 132 13.11 3.15 -1.48
CA GLY A 132 13.17 4.54 -0.99
C GLY A 132 14.61 5.06 -0.90
N LEU A 133 15.52 4.27 -0.32
CA LEU A 133 16.94 4.64 -0.21
C LEU A 133 17.63 4.75 -1.57
N VAL A 134 17.41 3.79 -2.48
CA VAL A 134 18.01 3.79 -3.82
C VAL A 134 17.45 4.94 -4.66
N ALA A 135 16.14 5.18 -4.62
CA ALA A 135 15.53 6.29 -5.33
C ALA A 135 16.06 7.65 -4.83
N SER A 136 16.28 7.77 -3.52
CA SER A 136 16.82 8.98 -2.91
C SER A 136 18.27 9.27 -3.29
N VAL A 137 18.99 8.36 -3.95
CA VAL A 137 20.31 8.68 -4.54
C VAL A 137 20.18 9.67 -5.69
N PHE A 138 19.06 9.60 -6.43
CA PHE A 138 18.85 10.39 -7.65
C PHE A 138 17.76 11.46 -7.51
N LEU A 139 16.91 11.35 -6.48
CA LEU A 139 15.70 12.15 -6.31
C LEU A 139 15.59 12.70 -4.89
N GLU A 140 14.74 13.71 -4.72
CA GLU A 140 14.39 14.23 -3.39
C GLU A 140 13.77 13.12 -2.52
N PRO A 141 14.15 13.01 -1.24
CA PRO A 141 14.82 14.02 -0.42
C PRO A 141 16.36 14.01 -0.48
N GLY A 142 16.97 13.05 -1.17
CA GLY A 142 18.43 12.84 -1.14
C GLY A 142 18.85 11.73 -0.17
N PHE A 143 19.92 11.01 -0.52
CA PHE A 143 20.32 9.78 0.20
C PHE A 143 20.60 10.01 1.69
N ARG A 144 21.24 11.13 2.04
CA ARG A 144 21.54 11.46 3.43
C ARG A 144 20.25 11.67 4.24
N ASP A 145 19.32 12.45 3.71
CA ASP A 145 18.08 12.76 4.42
C ASP A 145 17.16 11.54 4.52
N ALA A 146 17.13 10.70 3.48
CA ALA A 146 16.44 9.42 3.47
C ALA A 146 17.04 8.43 4.49
N LEU A 147 18.37 8.33 4.55
CA LEU A 147 19.05 7.44 5.50
C LEU A 147 18.81 7.89 6.94
N ILE A 148 18.95 9.19 7.22
CA ILE A 148 18.66 9.76 8.54
C ILE A 148 17.20 9.54 8.90
N GLY A 149 16.27 9.81 7.97
CA GLY A 149 14.84 9.59 8.19
C GLY A 149 14.52 8.12 8.49
N ALA A 150 15.09 7.19 7.73
CA ALA A 150 14.87 5.75 7.92
C ALA A 150 15.41 5.27 9.28
N VAL A 151 16.64 5.64 9.62
CA VAL A 151 17.27 5.24 10.88
C VAL A 151 16.60 5.91 12.07
N ALA A 152 16.36 7.22 12.03
CA ALA A 152 15.73 7.96 13.12
C ALA A 152 14.29 7.50 13.33
N GLY A 153 13.51 7.31 12.26
CA GLY A 153 12.16 6.77 12.32
C GLY A 153 12.12 5.42 13.02
N ALA A 154 12.90 4.44 12.53
CA ALA A 154 12.97 3.13 13.19
C ALA A 154 13.47 3.22 14.64
N ALA A 155 14.52 3.99 14.91
CA ALA A 155 15.12 4.09 16.24
C ALA A 155 14.13 4.65 17.27
N ILE A 156 13.31 5.64 16.92
CA ILE A 156 12.33 6.24 17.83
C ILE A 156 11.28 5.21 18.25
N LEU A 157 10.63 4.54 17.29
CA LEU A 157 9.61 3.54 17.64
C LEU A 157 10.21 2.32 18.33
N TRP A 158 11.39 1.88 17.91
CA TRP A 158 12.07 0.78 18.58
C TRP A 158 12.42 1.11 20.02
N LEU A 159 12.90 2.33 20.30
CA LEU A 159 13.20 2.78 21.66
C LEU A 159 11.93 2.85 22.51
N ILE A 160 10.82 3.33 21.96
CA ILE A 160 9.52 3.36 22.66
C ILE A 160 9.06 1.93 22.96
N ALA A 161 9.12 1.02 21.98
CA ALA A 161 8.75 -0.38 22.15
C ALA A 161 9.60 -1.05 23.24
N TRP A 162 10.92 -0.90 23.16
CA TRP A 162 11.87 -1.49 24.11
C TRP A 162 11.71 -0.93 25.53
N THR A 163 11.53 0.39 25.68
CA THR A 163 11.29 0.99 27.00
C THR A 163 9.94 0.57 27.58
N TYR A 164 8.89 0.49 26.77
CA TYR A 164 7.58 -0.01 27.19
C TYR A 164 7.65 -1.47 27.66
N GLU A 165 8.26 -2.33 26.86
CA GLU A 165 8.44 -3.76 27.19
C GLU A 165 9.23 -3.93 28.49
N ARG A 166 10.29 -3.12 28.67
CA ARG A 166 11.11 -3.15 29.89
C ARG A 166 10.34 -2.71 31.13
N LEU A 167 9.41 -1.76 31.00
CA LEU A 167 8.62 -1.22 32.12
C LEU A 167 7.37 -2.06 32.43
N ARG A 168 6.75 -2.66 31.41
CA ARG A 168 5.45 -3.34 31.53
C ARG A 168 5.53 -4.86 31.41
N HIS A 169 6.67 -5.41 31.00
CA HIS A 169 6.85 -6.84 30.70
C HIS A 169 5.80 -7.39 29.73
N GLN A 170 5.30 -6.53 28.85
CA GLN A 170 4.30 -6.85 27.84
C GLN A 170 4.77 -6.27 26.51
N GLU A 171 4.60 -7.04 25.44
CA GLU A 171 4.85 -6.56 24.08
C GLU A 171 3.80 -5.50 23.74
N GLY A 172 4.25 -4.26 23.54
CA GLY A 172 3.37 -3.13 23.24
C GLY A 172 3.22 -2.85 21.75
N LEU A 173 4.35 -2.67 21.05
CA LEU A 173 4.39 -2.26 19.65
C LEU A 173 5.09 -3.33 18.81
N GLY A 174 4.52 -3.66 17.65
CA GLY A 174 5.04 -4.67 16.77
C GLY A 174 6.31 -4.21 16.04
N PHE A 175 7.21 -5.15 15.76
CA PHE A 175 8.40 -4.85 14.95
C PHE A 175 8.06 -4.45 13.50
N GLY A 176 6.83 -4.73 13.04
CA GLY A 176 6.30 -4.24 11.77
C GLY A 176 6.24 -2.71 11.71
N ASP A 177 5.80 -2.05 12.79
CA ASP A 177 5.64 -0.59 12.85
C ASP A 177 6.99 0.12 12.73
N VAL A 178 8.02 -0.45 13.35
CA VAL A 178 9.41 0.03 13.24
C VAL A 178 9.88 0.02 11.78
N LYS A 179 9.62 -1.07 11.05
CA LYS A 179 9.98 -1.19 9.62
C LYS A 179 9.18 -0.25 8.75
N MET A 180 7.89 -0.10 9.02
CA MET A 180 7.06 0.85 8.29
C MET A 180 7.57 2.27 8.47
N LEU A 181 7.93 2.68 9.70
CA LEU A 181 8.45 4.03 9.92
C LEU A 181 9.83 4.23 9.29
N ALA A 182 10.69 3.21 9.28
CA ALA A 182 11.91 3.24 8.46
C ALA A 182 11.60 3.43 6.97
N MET A 183 10.58 2.75 6.44
CA MET A 183 10.17 2.89 5.04
C MET A 183 9.68 4.31 4.75
N ILE A 184 8.81 4.86 5.60
CA ILE A 184 8.32 6.24 5.49
C ILE A 184 9.50 7.22 5.50
N GLY A 185 10.46 7.03 6.41
CA GLY A 185 11.67 7.84 6.49
C GLY A 185 12.57 7.74 5.27
N ALA A 186 12.69 6.55 4.67
CA ALA A 186 13.45 6.34 3.44
C ALA A 186 12.85 7.07 2.23
N PHE A 187 11.53 7.25 2.18
CA PHE A 187 10.89 7.99 1.09
C PHE A 187 10.78 9.50 1.36
N LEU A 188 10.41 9.92 2.56
CA LEU A 188 10.12 11.32 2.87
C LEU A 188 11.32 12.07 3.44
N GLY A 189 12.29 11.37 4.02
CA GLY A 189 13.41 11.96 4.73
C GLY A 189 13.01 12.50 6.11
N TRP A 190 14.01 12.91 6.89
CA TRP A 190 13.78 13.46 8.23
C TRP A 190 13.11 14.85 8.26
N PRO A 191 13.28 15.79 7.27
CA PRO A 191 12.67 17.10 7.38
C PRO A 191 11.14 17.03 7.39
N SER A 192 10.57 16.09 6.65
CA SER A 192 9.14 15.81 6.59
C SER A 192 8.62 14.99 7.78
N MET A 193 9.50 14.49 8.66
CA MET A 193 9.10 13.80 9.88
C MET A 193 9.01 14.72 11.10
N LEU A 194 9.68 15.88 11.06
CA LEU A 194 9.72 16.86 12.16
C LEU A 194 8.88 18.12 11.91
N LEU A 195 8.42 18.34 10.68
CA LEU A 195 7.49 19.40 10.27
C LEU A 195 6.07 18.83 10.14
#